data_AF-A0A3A4S4Q4-F1
#
_entry.id   AF-A0A3A4S4Q4-F1
#
_cell.length_a   1.000
_cell.length_b   1.000
_cell.length_c   1.000
_cell.angle_alpha   90.00
_cell.angle_beta   90.00
_cell.angle_gamma   90.00
#
_symmetry.space_group_name_H-M   'P 1'
#
loop_
_entity.id
_entity.type
_entity.pdbx_description
1 polymer ?
#
loop_
_entity_poly.entity_id
_entity_poly.type
_entity_poly.pdbx_seq_one_letter_code
_entity_poly.pdbx_strand_id
1 'polypeptide(L)' 'MPQPIVPVEIPQSRRFDSKKRNDILLKIRICKLEVSFFQSLNLEMIEELLDKVLLYDNSSI' A
#
# COMPACT_ATOMS: atom_id res chain seq x y z
N MET A 1 5.46 25.75 15.02
CA MET A 1 4.97 24.77 14.02
C MET A 1 4.05 25.52 13.07
N PRO A 2 4.26 25.45 11.74
CA PRO A 2 3.38 26.16 10.81
C PRO A 2 2.01 25.49 10.80
N GLN A 3 0.96 26.27 11.07
CA GLN A 3 -0.43 25.81 11.02
C GLN A 3 -0.89 25.76 9.56
N PRO A 4 -1.63 24.70 9.15
CA PRO A 4 -2.12 24.60 7.78
C PRO A 4 -3.18 25.68 7.49
N ILE A 5 -3.11 26.27 6.30
CA ILE A 5 -3.97 27.38 5.83
C ILE A 5 -5.44 26.92 5.67
N VAL A 6 -5.67 25.62 5.57
CA VAL A 6 -6.98 24.98 5.48
C VAL A 6 -7.03 23.86 6.53
N PRO A 7 -8.16 23.63 7.23
CA PRO A 7 -8.34 22.43 8.03
C PRO A 7 -8.23 21.20 7.13
N VAL A 8 -7.04 20.62 7.05
CA VAL A 8 -6.88 19.28 6.51
C VAL A 8 -7.40 18.39 7.61
N GLU A 9 -8.62 17.87 7.45
CA GLU A 9 -9.03 16.69 8.20
C GLU A 9 -7.97 15.63 7.89
N ILE A 10 -7.04 15.43 8.82
CA ILE A 10 -6.08 14.35 8.73
C ILE A 10 -6.98 13.12 8.59
N PRO A 11 -7.00 12.43 7.43
CA PRO A 11 -7.83 11.23 7.30
C PRO A 11 -7.38 10.36 8.46
N GLN A 12 -8.29 10.13 9.42
CA GLN A 12 -7.97 9.40 10.65
C GLN A 12 -7.27 8.15 10.18
N SER A 13 -5.95 8.12 10.42
CA SER A 13 -5.03 7.30 9.66
C SER A 13 -5.68 5.96 9.43
N ARG A 14 -6.12 5.67 8.19
CA ARG A 14 -6.36 4.28 7.82
C ARG A 14 -4.97 3.71 7.91
N ARG A 15 -4.64 3.21 9.10
CA ARG A 15 -3.44 2.44 9.34
C ARG A 15 -3.68 1.27 8.42
N PHE A 16 -3.07 1.32 7.23
CA PHE A 16 -2.78 0.09 6.53
C PHE A 16 -2.12 -0.76 7.60
N ASP A 17 -2.77 -1.87 7.96
CA ASP A 17 -2.26 -2.76 8.98
C ASP A 17 -0.77 -2.92 8.68
N SER A 18 0.08 -2.45 9.59
CA SER A 18 1.53 -2.37 9.41
C SER A 18 2.16 -3.76 9.49
N LYS A 19 1.41 -4.78 9.06
CA LYS A 19 1.64 -6.21 9.16
C LYS A 19 1.40 -6.97 7.86
N LYS A 20 1.30 -6.29 6.72
CA LYS A 20 1.90 -6.84 5.50
C LYS A 20 3.12 -6.00 5.20
N ARG A 21 4.26 -6.35 5.83
CA ARG A 21 5.53 -6.19 5.10
C ARG A 21 5.22 -6.82 3.75
N ASN A 22 5.12 -6.02 2.68
CA ASN A 22 5.03 -6.51 1.30
C ASN A 22 5.86 -7.77 1.23
N ASP A 23 5.32 -8.85 0.66
CA ASP A 23 5.84 -10.21 0.73
C ASP A 23 7.26 -10.35 0.14
N ILE A 24 8.21 -9.54 0.59
CA ILE A 24 9.56 -9.36 0.10
C ILE A 24 10.31 -10.56 0.63
N LEU A 25 10.62 -11.48 -0.29
CA LEU A 25 11.38 -12.67 -0.01
C LEU A 25 12.86 -12.32 0.21
N LEU A 26 13.37 -11.36 -0.55
CA LEU A 26 14.78 -11.00 -0.52
C LEU A 26 14.96 -9.55 -0.97
N LYS A 27 15.83 -8.80 -0.28
CA LYS A 27 16.22 -7.46 -0.68
C LYS A 27 17.73 -7.33 -0.60
N ILE A 28 18.37 -7.11 -1.75
CA ILE A 28 19.82 -6.92 -1.87
C ILE A 28 20.08 -5.52 -2.40
N ARG A 29 20.97 -4.80 -1.72
CA ARG A 29 21.41 -3.46 -2.15
C ARG A 29 22.92 -3.47 -2.35
N ILE A 30 23.37 -3.10 -3.54
CA ILE A 30 24.79 -2.95 -3.89
C ILE A 30 24.99 -1.54 -4.42
N CYS A 31 25.72 -0.70 -3.67
CA CYS A 31 25.92 0.71 -3.98
C CYS A 31 24.59 1.46 -4.21
N LYS A 32 24.30 1.82 -5.47
CA LYS A 32 23.06 2.49 -5.89
C LYS A 32 22.02 1.53 -6.51
N LEU A 33 22.37 0.26 -6.69
CA LEU A 33 21.47 -0.75 -7.22
C LEU A 33 20.72 -1.44 -6.07
N GLU A 34 19.41 -1.55 -6.22
CA GLU A 34 18.54 -2.25 -5.28
C GLU A 34 17.72 -3.29 -6.03
N VAL A 35 17.85 -4.55 -5.61
CA VAL A 35 17.09 -5.69 -6.14
C VAL A 35 16.21 -6.21 -5.03
N SER A 36 14.90 -6.29 -5.28
CA SER A 36 13.93 -6.83 -4.34
C SER A 36 13.13 -7.94 -5.01
N PHE A 37 13.06 -9.10 -4.36
CA PHE A 37 12.23 -10.23 -4.74
C PHE A 37 10.98 -10.22 -3.86
N PHE A 38 9.83 -10.45 -4.48
CA PHE A 38 8.53 -10.48 -3.83
C PHE A 38 7.88 -11.85 -4.08
N GLN A 39 7.05 -12.29 -3.13
CA GLN A 39 6.21 -13.45 -3.28
C GLN A 39 5.25 -13.22 -4.43
N SER A 40 5.08 -14.24 -5.25
CA SER A 40 4.07 -14.24 -6.30
C SER A 40 2.68 -14.08 -5.69
N LEU A 41 1.87 -13.20 -6.26
CA LEU A 41 0.45 -13.14 -5.94
C LEU A 41 -0.24 -14.40 -6.46
N ASN A 42 -0.99 -15.08 -5.60
CA ASN A 42 -1.87 -16.17 -6.01
C ASN A 42 -3.10 -15.60 -6.75
N LEU A 43 -3.78 -16.42 -7.56
CA LEU A 43 -5.00 -16.03 -8.27
C LEU A 43 -6.08 -15.47 -7.33
N GLU A 44 -6.31 -16.12 -6.18
CA GLU A 44 -7.24 -15.66 -5.14
C GLU A 44 -6.88 -14.26 -4.62
N MET A 45 -5.59 -13.98 -4.41
CA MET A 45 -5.13 -12.65 -3.97
C MET A 45 -5.27 -11.60 -5.08
N ILE A 46 -5.14 -12.00 -6.34
CA ILE A 46 -5.35 -11.11 -7.49
C ILE A 46 -6.83 -10.76 -7.60
N GLU A 47 -7.73 -11.73 -7.44
CA GLU A 47 -9.18 -11.51 -7.45
C GLU A 47 -9.61 -10.60 -6.29
N GLU A 48 -9.15 -10.83 -5.07
CA GLU A 48 -9.42 -9.93 -3.93
C GLU A 48 -8.87 -8.52 -4.16
N LEU A 49 -7.70 -8.40 -4.81
CA LEU A 49 -7.11 -7.10 -5.13
C LEU A 49 -7.96 -6.36 -6.16
N LEU A 50 -8.39 -7.06 -7.22
CA LEU A 50 -9.27 -6.50 -8.24
C LEU A 50 -10.60 -6.06 -7.65
N ASP A 51 -11.22 -6.89 -6.81
CA ASP A 51 -12.48 -6.55 -6.12
C ASP A 51 -12.32 -5.28 -5.26
N LYS A 52 -11.23 -5.19 -4.48
CA LYS A 52 -10.92 -3.99 -3.69
C LYS A 52 -10.69 -2.74 -4.54
N VAL A 53 -10.03 -2.86 -5.69
CA VAL A 53 -9.80 -1.72 -6.60
C VAL A 53 -11.11 -1.28 -7.26
N LEU A 54 -11.92 -2.24 -7.73
CA LEU A 54 -13.21 -1.95 -8.36
C LEU A 54 -14.21 -1.34 -7.38
N LEU A 55 -14.21 -1.78 -6.11
CA LEU A 55 -15.04 -1.19 -5.07
C LEU A 55 -14.53 0.19 -4.59
N TYR A 56 -13.24 0.48 -4.79
CA TYR A 56 -12.64 1.76 -4.37
C TYR A 56 -13.22 2.95 -5.12
N ASP A 57 -13.45 2.82 -6.43
CA ASP A 57 -14.05 3.89 -7.26
C ASP A 57 -15.52 4.14 -6.92
N ASN A 58 -16.23 3.14 -6.39
CA ASN A 58 -17.66 3.22 -6.11
C ASN A 58 -18.00 3.65 -4.67
N SER A 59 -17.00 3.76 -3.78
CA SER A 59 -17.20 4.13 -2.37
C SER A 59 -17.06 5.63 -2.09
N SER A 60 -16.85 6.46 -3.13
CA SER A 60 -16.71 7.93 -3.00
C SER A 60 -18.00 8.71 -3.33
N ILE A 61 -19.17 8.07 -3.28
CA ILE A 61 -20.49 8.73 -3.36
C ILE A 61 -21.13 8.78 -1.98
#